data_AF-A0A1A3T1H5-F1
#
_entry.id   AF-A0A1A3T1H5-F1
#
_cell.length_a   1.000
_cell.length_b   1.000
_cell.length_c   1.000
_cell.angle_alpha   90.00
_cell.angle_beta   90.00
_cell.angle_gamma   90.00
#
_symmetry.space_group_name_H-M   'P 1'
#
loop_
_entity.id
_entity.type
_entity.pdbx_description
1 polymer ?
#
loop_
_entity_poly.entity_id
_entity_poly.type
_entity_poly.pdbx_seq_one_letter_code
_entity_poly.pdbx_strand_id
1 'polypeptide(L)'
;MAKYAVNKDAVTKARELIDARQYVLDSDWGQVQPGAEAQNTFLENHSWDEYARWHLGLTEGASDHTKARYAFVYGDLRRLHRTGLIACVYRASEWRHKDIELAAHDLLQYLDAKTGLTPTTR
;
A
#
# COMPACT_ATOMS: atom_id res chain seq x y z
N MET A 1 7.50 -19.41 4.82
CA MET A 1 7.29 -17.95 4.73
C MET A 1 6.26 -17.72 3.62
N ALA A 2 5.29 -16.82 3.82
CA ALA A 2 4.35 -16.50 2.74
C ALA A 2 5.12 -15.95 1.52
N LYS A 3 4.64 -16.22 0.31
CA LYS A 3 5.19 -15.65 -0.92
C LYS A 3 4.17 -14.68 -1.50
N TYR A 4 4.65 -13.57 -2.03
CA TYR A 4 3.79 -12.51 -2.55
C TYR A 4 4.20 -12.15 -3.98
N ALA A 5 3.21 -12.00 -4.85
CA ALA A 5 3.37 -11.33 -6.13
C ALA A 5 3.01 -9.85 -5.99
N VAL A 6 3.67 -8.98 -6.76
CA VAL A 6 3.33 -7.55 -6.81
C VAL A 6 1.95 -7.38 -7.45
N ASN A 7 1.06 -6.69 -6.76
CA ASN A 7 -0.21 -6.25 -7.30
C ASN A 7 -0.03 -5.01 -8.17
N LYS A 8 0.00 -5.19 -9.50
CA LYS A 8 0.20 -4.09 -10.45
C LYS A 8 -0.92 -3.04 -10.38
N ASP A 9 -2.16 -3.46 -10.14
CA ASP A 9 -3.30 -2.54 -10.06
C ASP A 9 -3.22 -1.66 -8.81
N ALA A 10 -2.66 -2.18 -7.73
CA ALA A 10 -2.38 -1.40 -6.52
C ALA A 10 -1.27 -0.36 -6.75
N VAL A 11 -0.22 -0.71 -7.49
CA VAL A 11 0.83 0.24 -7.87
C VAL A 11 0.26 1.35 -8.76
N THR A 12 -0.58 1.02 -9.74
CA THR A 12 -1.27 2.00 -10.60
C THR A 12 -2.14 2.93 -9.78
N LYS A 13 -3.01 2.39 -8.92
CA LYS A 13 -3.87 3.20 -8.04
C LYS A 13 -3.06 4.10 -7.11
N ALA A 14 -1.98 3.61 -6.52
CA ALA A 14 -1.12 4.42 -5.67
C ALA A 14 -0.55 5.63 -6.43
N ARG A 15 -0.07 5.44 -7.67
CA ARG A 15 0.40 6.54 -8.53
C ARG A 15 -0.72 7.53 -8.86
N GLU A 16 -1.90 7.05 -9.23
CA GLU A 16 -3.07 7.90 -9.50
C GLU A 16 -3.45 8.75 -8.28
N LEU A 17 -3.46 8.16 -7.08
CA LEU A 17 -3.72 8.89 -5.83
C LEU A 17 -2.65 9.95 -5.55
N ILE A 18 -1.37 9.64 -5.80
CA ILE A 18 -0.26 10.59 -5.64
C ILE A 18 -0.44 11.77 -6.60
N ASP A 19 -0.71 11.51 -7.87
CA ASP A 19 -0.89 12.54 -8.89
C ASP A 19 -2.15 13.39 -8.65
N ALA A 20 -3.22 12.79 -8.13
CA ALA A 20 -4.45 13.48 -7.71
C ALA A 20 -4.36 14.17 -6.34
N ARG A 21 -3.18 14.17 -5.70
CA ARG A 21 -2.93 14.72 -4.35
C ARG A 21 -3.86 14.15 -3.27
N GLN A 22 -4.28 12.89 -3.43
CA GLN A 22 -5.11 12.15 -2.47
C GLN A 22 -4.22 11.37 -1.48
N TYR A 23 -3.42 12.11 -0.72
CA TYR A 23 -2.50 11.52 0.25
C TYR A 23 -2.44 12.29 1.58
N VAL A 24 -1.86 11.63 2.58
CA VAL A 24 -1.51 12.19 3.89
C VAL A 24 -0.02 11.99 4.12
N LEU A 25 0.71 13.09 4.37
CA LEU A 25 2.17 13.08 4.55
C LEU A 25 2.60 12.79 5.98
N ASP A 26 1.78 13.21 6.96
CA ASP A 26 2.04 13.06 8.39
C ASP A 26 0.86 12.34 9.05
N SER A 27 1.11 11.14 9.59
CA SER A 27 0.11 10.30 10.26
C SER A 27 0.77 9.16 11.01
N ASP A 28 0.21 8.78 12.17
CA ASP A 28 0.61 7.56 12.88
C ASP A 28 -0.02 6.33 12.21
N TRP A 29 0.81 5.53 11.54
CA TRP A 29 0.36 4.33 10.83
C TRP A 29 -0.34 3.32 11.74
N GLY A 30 0.08 3.19 13.01
CA GLY A 30 -0.54 2.27 13.96
C GLY A 30 -2.00 2.61 14.25
N GLN A 31 -2.38 3.88 14.11
CA GLN A 31 -3.75 4.38 14.34
C GLN A 31 -4.60 4.41 13.07
N VAL A 32 -4.00 4.71 11.92
CA VAL A 32 -4.76 4.95 10.67
C VAL A 32 -4.80 3.75 9.72
N GLN A 33 -3.96 2.73 9.93
CA GLN A 33 -4.06 1.52 9.13
C GLN A 33 -5.44 0.87 9.31
N PRO A 34 -6.06 0.36 8.25
CA PRO A 34 -7.43 -0.14 8.33
C PRO A 34 -7.51 -1.41 9.18
N GLY A 35 -8.19 -1.31 10.31
CA GLY A 35 -8.56 -2.47 11.15
C GLY A 35 -9.66 -3.33 10.53
N ALA A 36 -10.03 -4.42 11.21
CA ALA A 36 -11.02 -5.37 10.68
C ALA A 36 -12.38 -4.74 10.37
N GLU A 37 -12.86 -3.83 11.22
CA GLU A 37 -14.12 -3.10 11.05
C GLU A 37 -14.10 -2.20 9.81
N ALA A 38 -13.10 -1.33 9.67
CA ALA A 38 -12.95 -0.46 8.51
C ALA A 38 -12.89 -1.24 7.19
N GLN A 39 -12.19 -2.39 7.18
CA GLN A 39 -12.15 -3.27 6.01
C GLN A 39 -13.51 -3.92 5.71
N ASN A 40 -14.29 -4.30 6.73
CA ASN A 40 -15.64 -4.84 6.55
C ASN A 40 -16.57 -3.77 5.97
N THR A 41 -16.61 -2.58 6.57
CA THR A 41 -17.43 -1.45 6.09
C THR A 41 -17.08 -1.06 4.65
N PHE A 42 -15.80 -1.13 4.29
CA PHE A 42 -15.38 -0.91 2.90
C PHE A 42 -16.01 -1.97 1.98
N LEU A 43 -15.90 -3.26 2.32
CA LEU A 43 -16.43 -4.37 1.50
C LEU A 43 -17.96 -4.45 1.47
N GLU A 44 -18.69 -3.77 2.35
CA GLU A 44 -20.15 -3.63 2.26
C GLU A 44 -20.59 -2.78 1.07
N ASN A 45 -19.74 -1.82 0.65
CA ASN A 45 -20.08 -0.82 -0.37
C ASN A 45 -19.17 -0.89 -1.60
N HIS A 46 -18.12 -1.71 -1.57
CA HIS A 46 -17.11 -1.80 -2.61
C HIS A 46 -16.79 -3.26 -2.97
N SER A 47 -16.36 -3.45 -4.20
CA SER A 47 -15.93 -4.75 -4.73
C SER A 47 -14.60 -5.22 -4.12
N TRP A 48 -14.35 -6.52 -4.22
CA TRP A 48 -13.04 -7.09 -3.89
C TRP A 48 -11.91 -6.54 -4.77
N ASP A 49 -12.19 -6.15 -6.02
CA ASP A 49 -11.20 -5.52 -6.90
C ASP A 49 -10.84 -4.11 -6.44
N GLU A 50 -11.80 -3.35 -5.91
CA GLU A 50 -11.53 -2.06 -5.26
C GLU A 50 -10.69 -2.21 -3.99
N TYR A 51 -10.97 -3.25 -3.21
CA TYR A 51 -10.22 -3.59 -2.00
C TYR A 51 -8.79 -4.05 -2.35
N ALA A 52 -8.64 -4.92 -3.35
CA ALA A 52 -7.37 -5.45 -3.82
C ALA A 52 -6.41 -4.33 -4.20
N ARG A 53 -6.90 -3.30 -4.89
CA ARG A 53 -6.08 -2.15 -5.31
C ARG A 53 -5.48 -1.35 -4.16
N TRP A 54 -5.86 -1.55 -2.90
CA TRP A 54 -5.21 -0.93 -1.74
C TRP A 54 -3.99 -1.69 -1.22
N HIS A 55 -3.67 -2.86 -1.78
CA HIS A 55 -2.72 -3.82 -1.23
C HIS A 55 -1.64 -4.16 -2.27
N LEU A 56 -0.37 -3.86 -1.96
CA LEU A 56 0.75 -4.05 -2.89
C LEU A 56 1.11 -5.53 -3.11
N GLY A 57 0.74 -6.43 -2.19
CA GLY A 57 1.06 -7.85 -2.28
C GLY A 57 -0.16 -8.73 -2.45
N LEU A 58 -0.05 -9.70 -3.35
CA LEU A 58 -0.98 -10.82 -3.50
C LEU A 58 -0.36 -12.08 -2.91
N THR A 59 -0.96 -12.63 -1.86
CA THR A 59 -0.50 -13.87 -1.21
C THR A 59 -0.67 -15.06 -2.16
N GLU A 60 0.42 -15.73 -2.51
CA GLU A 60 0.38 -16.95 -3.32
C GLU A 60 -0.33 -18.09 -2.56
N GLY A 61 -1.24 -18.79 -3.25
CA GLY A 61 -2.00 -19.91 -2.68
C GLY A 61 -3.23 -19.53 -1.85
N ALA A 62 -3.45 -18.23 -1.59
CA ALA A 62 -4.70 -17.76 -0.99
C ALA A 62 -5.79 -17.60 -2.05
N SER A 63 -7.03 -17.99 -1.70
CA SER A 63 -8.20 -17.82 -2.58
C SER A 63 -8.46 -16.35 -2.88
N ASP A 64 -8.77 -16.04 -4.15
CA ASP A 64 -9.20 -14.70 -4.55
C ASP A 64 -10.45 -14.28 -3.77
N HIS A 65 -10.66 -12.97 -3.66
CA HIS A 65 -11.80 -12.38 -2.94
C HIS A 65 -11.86 -12.83 -1.46
N THR A 66 -10.70 -12.96 -0.84
CA THR A 66 -10.56 -13.15 0.61
C THR A 66 -9.55 -12.15 1.16
N LYS A 67 -9.73 -11.69 2.40
CA LYS A 67 -8.77 -10.75 3.02
C LYS A 67 -7.35 -11.32 3.08
N ALA A 68 -7.21 -12.64 3.27
CA ALA A 68 -5.93 -13.33 3.29
C ALA A 68 -5.15 -13.25 1.97
N ARG A 69 -5.83 -12.97 0.85
CA ARG A 69 -5.19 -12.78 -0.45
C ARG A 69 -4.41 -11.48 -0.55
N TYR A 70 -4.74 -10.47 0.25
CA TYR A 70 -4.24 -9.11 0.05
C TYR A 70 -3.39 -8.66 1.24
N ALA A 71 -2.15 -8.25 0.96
CA ALA A 71 -1.16 -7.84 1.95
C ALA A 71 -0.50 -6.52 1.56
N PHE A 72 0.23 -5.90 2.50
CA PHE A 72 0.93 -4.62 2.29
C PHE A 72 -0.03 -3.49 1.89
N VAL A 73 -0.98 -3.18 2.78
CA VAL A 73 -1.88 -2.05 2.61
C VAL A 73 -1.13 -0.73 2.78
N TYR A 74 -1.33 0.22 1.85
CA TYR A 74 -0.57 1.47 1.82
C TYR A 74 -1.38 2.73 2.19
N GLY A 75 -2.67 2.56 2.47
CA GLY A 75 -3.60 3.66 2.80
C GLY A 75 -4.72 3.26 3.75
N ASP A 76 -5.52 4.23 4.17
CA ASP A 76 -6.65 4.07 5.11
C ASP A 76 -7.94 3.59 4.40
N LEU A 77 -7.82 2.99 3.22
CA LEU A 77 -8.91 2.67 2.27
C LEU A 77 -9.64 3.89 1.67
N ARG A 78 -9.13 5.11 1.88
CA ARG A 78 -9.67 6.35 1.30
C ARG A 78 -8.58 7.26 0.70
N ARG A 79 -7.45 7.40 1.39
CA ARG A 79 -6.26 8.17 0.99
C ARG A 79 -5.01 7.30 1.11
N LEU A 80 -4.01 7.63 0.31
CA LEU A 80 -2.67 7.05 0.46
C LEU A 80 -1.96 7.70 1.65
N HIS A 81 -1.24 6.91 2.45
CA HIS A 81 -0.44 7.44 3.56
C HIS A 81 1.04 7.24 3.29
N ARG A 82 1.84 8.29 3.46
CA ARG A 82 3.31 8.20 3.38
C ARG A 82 3.85 7.16 4.37
N THR A 83 3.32 7.15 5.59
CA THR A 83 3.68 6.16 6.61
C THR A 83 3.20 4.75 6.29
N GLY A 84 2.13 4.59 5.50
CA GLY A 84 1.70 3.30 4.96
C GLY A 84 2.69 2.73 3.93
N LEU A 85 3.21 3.55 3.02
CA LEU A 85 4.27 3.14 2.10
C LEU A 85 5.57 2.78 2.86
N ILE A 86 5.95 3.55 3.87
CA ILE A 86 7.12 3.24 4.73
C ILE A 86 6.92 1.90 5.45
N ALA A 87 5.73 1.64 6.00
CA ALA A 87 5.42 0.36 6.64
C ALA A 87 5.53 -0.81 5.66
N CYS A 88 5.08 -0.62 4.41
CA CYS A 88 5.23 -1.62 3.35
C CYS A 88 6.71 -1.90 3.05
N VAL A 89 7.56 -0.87 2.88
CA VAL A 89 9.00 -1.01 2.67
C VAL A 89 9.64 -1.78 3.84
N TYR A 90 9.41 -1.32 5.07
CA TYR A 90 9.99 -1.92 6.27
C TYR A 90 9.67 -3.41 6.39
N ARG A 91 8.38 -3.76 6.28
CA ARG A 91 7.94 -5.17 6.40
C ARG A 91 8.42 -6.02 5.23
N ALA A 92 8.38 -5.51 4.02
CA ALA A 92 8.87 -6.26 2.86
C ALA A 92 10.37 -6.53 2.98
N SER A 93 11.17 -5.57 3.45
CA SER A 93 12.60 -5.75 3.71
C SER A 93 12.89 -6.72 4.85
N GLU A 94 12.19 -6.59 5.98
CA GLU A 94 12.32 -7.46 7.16
C GLU A 94 12.19 -8.94 6.77
N TRP A 95 11.22 -9.24 5.92
CA TRP A 95 10.92 -10.59 5.46
C TRP A 95 11.45 -10.88 4.05
N ARG A 96 12.38 -10.08 3.51
CA ARG A 96 13.05 -10.34 2.21
C ARG A 96 12.10 -10.53 1.02
N HIS A 97 10.97 -9.85 1.00
CA HIS A 97 10.05 -9.77 -0.14
C HIS A 97 10.50 -8.69 -1.14
N LYS A 98 11.57 -8.98 -1.88
CA LYS A 98 12.30 -7.95 -2.63
C LYS A 98 11.46 -7.19 -3.66
N ASP A 99 10.58 -7.86 -4.37
CA ASP A 99 9.75 -7.19 -5.39
C ASP A 99 8.73 -6.24 -4.75
N ILE A 100 8.16 -6.61 -3.60
CA ILE A 100 7.25 -5.75 -2.82
C ILE A 100 8.02 -4.58 -2.21
N GLU A 101 9.21 -4.84 -1.67
CA GLU A 101 10.09 -3.79 -1.12
C GLU A 101 10.37 -2.72 -2.17
N LEU A 102 10.82 -3.11 -3.36
CA LEU A 102 11.13 -2.17 -4.43
C LEU A 102 9.89 -1.43 -4.92
N ALA A 103 8.76 -2.12 -5.10
CA ALA A 103 7.51 -1.47 -5.51
C ALA A 103 7.04 -0.42 -4.48
N ALA A 104 7.10 -0.74 -3.18
CA ALA A 104 6.74 0.20 -2.12
C ALA A 104 7.74 1.36 -2.02
N HIS A 105 9.03 1.06 -2.16
CA HIS A 105 10.11 2.06 -2.13
C HIS A 105 9.96 3.05 -3.28
N ASP A 106 9.72 2.57 -4.51
CA ASP A 106 9.58 3.43 -5.68
C ASP A 106 8.34 4.33 -5.60
N LEU A 107 7.24 3.83 -5.04
CA LEU A 107 6.05 4.65 -4.73
C LEU A 107 6.36 5.70 -3.67
N LEU A 108 7.12 5.36 -2.62
CA LEU A 108 7.53 6.30 -1.59
C LEU A 108 8.42 7.40 -2.19
N GLN A 109 9.42 7.04 -3.00
CA GLN A 109 10.27 8.01 -3.68
C GLN A 109 9.47 8.89 -4.65
N TYR A 110 8.48 8.32 -5.33
CA TYR A 110 7.60 9.08 -6.22
C TYR A 110 6.77 10.12 -5.45
N LEU A 111 6.16 9.73 -4.32
CA LEU A 111 5.44 10.65 -3.44
C LEU A 111 6.35 11.74 -2.88
N ASP A 112 7.53 11.36 -2.40
CA ASP A 112 8.50 12.27 -1.79
C ASP A 112 8.98 13.31 -2.81
N ALA A 113 9.33 12.90 -4.02
CA ALA A 113 9.68 13.81 -5.10
C ALA A 113 8.53 14.77 -5.48
N LYS A 114 7.29 14.27 -5.55
CA LYS A 114 6.10 15.10 -5.85
C LYS A 114 5.76 16.10 -4.75
N THR A 115 6.24 15.87 -3.53
CA THR A 115 5.99 16.70 -2.35
C THR A 115 7.21 17.54 -1.95
N GLY A 116 8.29 17.51 -2.75
CA GLY A 116 9.49 18.31 -2.54
C GLY A 116 10.48 17.73 -1.54
N LEU A 117 10.25 16.50 -1.05
CA LEU A 117 11.21 15.78 -0.22
C LEU A 117 12.22 15.06 -1.13
N THR A 118 13.26 15.78 -1.53
CA THR A 118 14.34 15.25 -2.37
C THR A 118 15.63 15.06 -1.55
N PRO A 119 16.49 14.09 -1.90
CA PRO A 119 17.81 13.99 -1.31
C PRO A 119 18.57 15.30 -1.46
N THR A 120 19.36 15.68 -0.45
CA THR A 120 20.33 16.76 -0.61
C THR A 120 21.26 16.39 -1.75
N THR A 121 21.39 17.28 -2.74
CA THR A 121 22.30 17.10 -3.89
C THR A 121 23.67 16.71 -3.36
N ARG A 122 24.20 15.57 -3.81
CA ARG A 122 25.58 15.16 -3.49
C ARG A 122 26.58 15.97 -4.29
#